data_AF-A0A973HXX3-F1
#
_entry.id   AF-A0A973HXX3-F1
#
_cell.length_a   1.000
_cell.length_b   1.000
_cell.length_c   1.000
_cell.angle_alpha   90.00
_cell.angle_beta   90.00
_cell.angle_gamma   90.00
#
_symmetry.space_group_name_H-M   'P 1'
#
loop_
_entity.id
_entity.type
_entity.pdbx_description
1 polymer ?
#
loop_
_entity_poly.entity_id
_entity_poly.type
_entity_poly.pdbx_seq_one_letter_code
_entity_poly.pdbx_strand_id
1 'polypeptide(L)'
;INVAFQSVAADGARSLPLQAMRAVRSGLSADDAIEALTRGAAQALGVAEKIGSIEPGLDADLLIWDGHPFEAGSDLQRVFIHGEEVPR
;
A
#
# COMPACT_ATOMS: atom_id res chain seq x y z
N ILE A 1 -13.28 -8.66 7.40
CA ILE A 1 -13.24 -7.51 8.35
C ILE A 1 -12.61 -6.36 7.58
N ASN A 2 -13.16 -5.15 7.64
CA ASN A 2 -12.50 -4.00 7.02
C ASN A 2 -11.40 -3.49 7.96
N VAL A 3 -10.14 -3.59 7.55
CA VAL A 3 -8.96 -3.22 8.34
C VAL A 3 -8.15 -2.21 7.52
N ALA A 4 -7.58 -1.21 8.19
CA ALA A 4 -6.71 -0.22 7.57
C ALA A 4 -5.47 0.03 8.43
N PHE A 5 -4.34 0.32 7.79
CA PHE A 5 -3.15 0.84 8.46
C PHE A 5 -3.15 2.37 8.40
N GLN A 6 -2.90 3.02 9.55
CA GLN A 6 -2.82 4.48 9.68
C GLN A 6 -1.60 4.86 10.52
N SER A 7 -0.96 5.96 10.17
CA SER A 7 0.08 6.58 11.00
C SER A 7 -0.32 8.01 11.38
N VAL A 8 -0.03 8.37 12.63
CA VAL A 8 -0.08 9.75 13.15
C VAL A 8 1.30 10.22 13.61
N ALA A 9 2.36 9.48 13.24
CA ALA A 9 3.71 9.80 13.62
C ALA A 9 4.23 11.04 12.86
N ALA A 10 5.21 11.73 13.46
CA ALA A 10 5.77 12.96 12.89
C ALA A 10 6.45 12.75 11.51
N ASP A 11 6.88 11.53 11.21
CA ASP A 11 7.45 11.13 9.92
C ASP A 11 6.40 10.67 8.89
N GLY A 12 5.11 10.78 9.24
CA GLY A 12 3.99 10.42 8.38
C GLY A 12 3.85 8.91 8.20
N ALA A 13 3.55 8.49 6.96
CA ALA A 13 3.27 7.10 6.62
C ALA A 13 4.51 6.20 6.44
N ARG A 14 5.72 6.71 6.66
CA ARG A 14 6.99 6.01 6.36
C ARG A 14 7.15 4.67 7.09
N SER A 15 6.55 4.56 8.28
CA SER A 15 6.63 3.35 9.11
C SER A 15 5.57 2.29 8.79
N LEU A 16 4.56 2.61 7.96
CA LEU A 16 3.45 1.69 7.68
C LEU A 16 3.86 0.35 7.06
N PRO A 17 4.80 0.28 6.10
CA PRO A 17 5.25 -1.01 5.57
C PRO A 17 5.83 -1.91 6.66
N LEU A 18 6.61 -1.34 7.59
CA LEU A 18 7.15 -2.09 8.72
C LEU A 18 6.05 -2.57 9.68
N GLN A 19 5.03 -1.76 9.92
CA GLN A 19 3.89 -2.16 10.74
C GLN A 19 3.07 -3.28 10.09
N ALA A 20 2.83 -3.20 8.78
CA ALA A 20 2.17 -4.25 8.02
C ALA A 20 2.95 -5.56 8.07
N MET A 21 4.27 -5.53 7.84
CA MET A 21 5.13 -6.72 7.98
C MET A 21 5.07 -7.32 9.39
N ARG A 22 4.99 -6.49 10.44
CA ARG A 22 4.82 -6.99 11.82
C ARG A 22 3.47 -7.66 12.03
N ALA A 23 2.40 -7.15 11.42
CA ALA A 23 1.08 -7.78 11.46
C ALA A 23 1.07 -9.12 10.73
N VAL A 24 1.73 -9.19 9.55
CA VAL A 24 1.90 -10.44 8.81
C VAL A 24 2.65 -11.48 9.65
N ARG A 25 3.77 -11.09 10.27
CA ARG A 25 4.49 -11.96 11.22
C ARG A 25 3.66 -12.38 12.44
N SER A 26 2.61 -11.65 12.76
CA SER A 26 1.69 -11.93 13.87
C SER A 26 0.46 -12.74 13.45
N GLY A 27 0.36 -13.14 12.17
CA GLY A 27 -0.68 -14.04 11.66
C GLY A 27 -1.66 -13.43 10.65
N LEU A 28 -1.50 -12.16 10.28
CA LEU A 28 -2.25 -11.58 9.15
C LEU A 28 -1.71 -12.16 7.83
N SER A 29 -2.56 -12.41 6.83
CA SER A 29 -2.05 -12.81 5.52
C SER A 29 -1.34 -11.63 4.83
N ALA A 30 -0.40 -11.93 3.94
CA ALA A 30 0.31 -10.91 3.17
C ALA A 30 -0.65 -10.11 2.26
N ASP A 31 -1.61 -10.79 1.64
CA ASP A 31 -2.63 -10.17 0.80
C ASP A 31 -3.56 -9.25 1.60
N ASP A 32 -4.04 -9.70 2.78
CA ASP A 32 -4.87 -8.86 3.66
C ASP A 32 -4.10 -7.61 4.14
N ALA A 33 -2.79 -7.75 4.37
CA ALA A 33 -1.95 -6.62 4.75
C ALA A 33 -1.77 -5.61 3.61
N ILE A 34 -1.66 -6.07 2.35
CA ILE A 34 -1.65 -5.20 1.16
C ILE A 34 -3.03 -4.54 1.00
N GLU A 35 -4.13 -5.29 1.11
CA GLU A 35 -5.48 -4.72 1.03
C GLU A 35 -5.69 -3.64 2.11
N ALA A 36 -5.25 -3.89 3.35
CA ALA A 36 -5.35 -2.92 4.43
C ALA A 36 -4.47 -1.66 4.25
N LEU A 37 -3.34 -1.77 3.55
CA LEU A 37 -2.49 -0.63 3.18
C LEU A 37 -3.06 0.17 2.00
N THR A 38 -3.93 -0.43 1.19
CA THR A 38 -4.41 0.14 -0.07
C THR A 38 -5.92 0.41 0.00
N ARG A 39 -6.74 -0.52 -0.45
CA ARG A 39 -8.21 -0.40 -0.51
C ARG A 39 -8.82 -0.12 0.86
N GLY A 40 -8.37 -0.80 1.91
CA GLY A 40 -8.84 -0.60 3.28
C GLY A 40 -8.58 0.82 3.78
N ALA A 41 -7.38 1.36 3.52
CA ALA A 41 -7.03 2.74 3.85
C ALA A 41 -7.88 3.75 3.04
N ALA A 42 -8.05 3.53 1.75
CA ALA A 42 -8.88 4.40 0.90
C ALA A 42 -10.35 4.39 1.32
N GLN A 43 -10.89 3.23 1.71
CA GLN A 43 -12.25 3.11 2.26
C GLN A 43 -12.38 3.82 3.60
N ALA A 44 -11.42 3.66 4.51
CA ALA A 44 -11.42 4.35 5.80
C ALA A 44 -11.37 5.88 5.67
N LEU A 45 -10.72 6.37 4.61
CA LEU A 45 -10.63 7.79 4.27
C LEU A 45 -11.80 8.31 3.41
N GLY A 46 -12.66 7.42 2.91
CA GLY A 46 -13.80 7.79 2.05
C GLY A 46 -13.39 8.28 0.65
N VAL A 47 -12.31 7.74 0.09
CA VAL A 47 -11.75 8.10 -1.23
C VAL A 47 -11.50 6.88 -2.13
N ALA A 48 -12.14 5.75 -1.83
CA ALA A 48 -11.97 4.48 -2.55
C ALA A 48 -12.47 4.53 -4.00
N GLU A 49 -13.27 5.53 -4.36
CA GLU A 49 -13.68 5.81 -5.74
C GLU A 49 -12.59 6.47 -6.60
N LYS A 50 -11.45 6.82 -5.99
CA LYS A 50 -10.31 7.45 -6.68
C LYS A 50 -9.04 6.61 -6.60
N ILE A 51 -8.75 5.99 -5.46
CA ILE A 51 -7.48 5.33 -5.19
C ILE A 51 -7.65 4.03 -4.39
N GLY A 52 -6.57 3.25 -4.31
CA GLY A 52 -6.46 2.09 -3.43
C GLY A 52 -6.79 0.74 -4.09
N SER A 53 -7.20 0.73 -5.36
CA SER A 53 -7.28 -0.49 -6.18
C SER A 53 -6.85 -0.22 -7.62
N ILE A 54 -6.57 -1.28 -8.37
CA ILE A 54 -6.19 -1.22 -9.79
C ILE A 54 -7.43 -1.57 -10.61
N GLU A 55 -8.24 -0.56 -10.91
CA GLU A 55 -9.51 -0.68 -11.63
C GLU A 55 -9.68 0.47 -12.62
N PRO A 56 -10.36 0.27 -13.76
CA PRO A 56 -10.62 1.36 -14.70
C PRO A 56 -11.40 2.52 -14.05
N GLY A 57 -10.91 3.74 -14.24
CA GLY A 57 -11.53 4.97 -13.74
C GLY A 57 -10.91 5.51 -12.44
N LEU A 58 -9.98 4.79 -11.82
CA LEU A 58 -9.20 5.25 -10.67
C LEU A 58 -7.91 5.95 -11.11
N ASP A 59 -7.31 6.72 -10.21
CA ASP A 59 -6.01 7.35 -10.41
C ASP A 59 -4.92 6.27 -10.59
N ALA A 60 -4.03 6.47 -11.56
CA ALA A 60 -2.96 5.54 -11.88
C ALA A 60 -1.76 5.69 -10.93
N ASP A 61 -2.01 5.46 -9.64
CA ASP A 61 -1.00 5.43 -8.58
C ASP A 61 -0.52 3.98 -8.38
N LEU A 62 0.69 3.67 -8.87
CA LEU A 62 1.18 2.30 -8.99
C LEU A 62 2.60 2.16 -8.43
N LEU A 63 2.85 1.04 -7.77
CA LEU A 63 4.19 0.61 -7.36
C LEU A 63 4.55 -0.69 -8.09
N ILE A 64 5.70 -0.71 -8.76
CA ILE A 64 6.20 -1.89 -9.44
C ILE A 64 7.34 -2.49 -8.63
N TRP A 65 7.16 -3.71 -8.16
CA TRP A 65 8.15 -4.50 -7.43
C TRP A 65 8.66 -5.65 -8.31
N ASP A 66 9.88 -6.10 -8.09
CA ASP A 66 10.44 -7.29 -8.76
C ASP A 66 10.14 -8.61 -8.02
N GLY A 67 9.50 -8.53 -6.86
CA GLY A 67 8.96 -9.64 -6.08
C GLY A 67 7.80 -9.19 -5.19
N HIS A 68 7.38 -10.02 -4.24
CA HIS A 68 6.32 -9.62 -3.33
C HIS A 68 6.81 -8.50 -2.37
N PRO A 69 6.03 -7.44 -2.09
CA PRO A 69 6.50 -6.29 -1.28
C PRO A 69 6.94 -6.61 0.17
N PHE A 70 6.59 -7.79 0.68
CA PHE A 70 6.97 -8.27 2.01
C PHE A 70 8.03 -9.39 1.98
N GLU A 71 8.51 -9.78 0.81
CA GLU A 71 9.61 -10.73 0.68
C GLU A 71 10.96 -10.05 0.92
N ALA A 72 11.84 -10.73 1.67
CA ALA A 72 13.20 -10.25 1.85
C ALA A 72 13.96 -10.31 0.52
N GLY A 73 14.48 -9.17 0.07
CA GLY A 73 15.20 -9.06 -1.20
C GLY A 73 14.34 -8.60 -2.39
N SER A 74 13.05 -8.35 -2.18
CA SER A 74 12.21 -7.65 -3.16
C SER A 74 12.50 -6.14 -3.10
N ASP A 75 12.70 -5.54 -4.27
CA ASP A 75 13.00 -4.14 -4.42
C ASP A 75 11.93 -3.42 -5.26
N LEU A 76 11.54 -2.24 -4.78
CA LEU A 76 10.69 -1.32 -5.53
C LEU A 76 11.47 -0.80 -6.75
N GLN A 77 10.97 -1.12 -7.94
CA GLN A 77 11.59 -0.79 -9.22
C GLN A 77 11.12 0.56 -9.74
N ARG A 78 9.81 0.81 -9.71
CA ARG A 78 9.19 2.02 -10.28
C ARG A 78 8.02 2.50 -9.44
N VAL A 79 7.80 3.82 -9.48
CA VAL A 79 6.69 4.51 -8.83
C VAL A 79 5.97 5.34 -9.88
N PHE A 80 4.66 5.23 -9.94
CA PHE A 80 3.81 6.06 -10.79
C PHE A 80 2.83 6.80 -9.91
N ILE A 81 2.63 8.10 -10.18
CA ILE A 81 1.62 8.93 -9.55
C ILE A 81 0.81 9.60 -10.66
N HIS A 82 -0.50 9.42 -10.65
CA HIS A 82 -1.40 9.86 -11.72
C HIS A 82 -0.96 9.42 -13.14
N GLY A 83 -0.33 8.25 -13.25
CA GLY A 83 0.15 7.70 -14.51
C GLY A 83 1.53 8.19 -14.96
N GLU A 84 2.13 9.13 -14.25
CA GLU A 84 3.47 9.64 -14.53
C GLU A 84 4.51 8.94 -13.67
N GLU A 85 5.63 8.51 -14.26
CA GLU A 85 6.73 7.87 -13.52
C GLU A 85 7.47 8.91 -12.67
N VAL A 86 7.57 8.64 -11.37
CA VAL A 86 8.35 9.47 -10.45
C VAL A 86 9.78 8.92 -10.40
N PRO A 87 10.78 9.68 -10.86
CA PRO A 87 12.18 9.27 -10.79
C PRO A 87 12.61 9.16 -9.32
N ARG A 88 13.40 8.12 -9.05
CA ARG A 88 13.88 7.77 -7.71
C ARG A 88 15.09 8.60 -7.28
#